data_AF-A0A6I4LSD4-F1
#
_entry.id   AF-A0A6I4LSD4-F1
#
_cell.length_a   1.000
_cell.length_b   1.000
_cell.length_c   1.000
_cell.angle_alpha   90.00
_cell.angle_beta   90.00
_cell.angle_gamma   90.00
#
_symmetry.space_group_name_H-M   'P 1'
#
loop_
_entity.id
_entity.type
_entity.pdbx_description
1 polymer ?
#
loop_
_entity_poly.entity_id
_entity_poly.type
_entity_poly.pdbx_seq_one_letter_code
_entity_poly.pdbx_strand_id
1 'polypeptide(L)'
;MKHSSSEKSPEASPSVGYSRESRASWIGSKLAQSTGIGVDQLDAVHNYMWLRILQSNAATPTAENEADHLAMHIVKLSLLAENAAAQGGPKAAMAAVMQARGDEVDPLLAQNFLKLASSSIFWMALDSAGEARA
;
A
#
# COMPACT_ATOMS: atom_id res chain seq x y z
N MET A 1 -27.22 9.67 -45.58
CA MET A 1 -26.75 8.81 -44.48
C MET A 1 -25.38 9.28 -44.06
N LYS A 2 -25.13 9.27 -42.75
CA LYS A 2 -24.06 9.97 -42.03
C LYS A 2 -22.72 9.23 -42.18
N HIS A 3 -21.64 9.93 -42.52
CA HIS A 3 -20.29 9.48 -42.21
C HIS A 3 -19.98 9.95 -40.79
N SER A 4 -20.13 9.06 -39.81
CA SER A 4 -19.70 9.33 -38.44
C SER A 4 -18.18 9.23 -38.39
N SER A 5 -17.52 10.38 -38.17
CA SER A 5 -16.14 10.45 -37.70
C SER A 5 -16.04 9.63 -36.41
N SER A 6 -15.29 8.54 -36.45
CA SER A 6 -14.87 7.85 -35.24
C SER A 6 -13.67 8.62 -34.69
N GLU A 7 -13.95 9.60 -33.83
CA GLU A 7 -12.96 10.16 -32.93
C GLU A 7 -12.50 9.02 -32.01
N LYS A 8 -11.38 8.41 -32.38
CA LYS A 8 -10.63 7.53 -31.49
C LYS A 8 -10.12 8.40 -30.35
N SER A 9 -10.86 8.39 -29.24
CA SER A 9 -10.38 8.89 -27.95
C SER A 9 -8.97 8.32 -27.71
N PRO A 10 -8.01 9.12 -27.21
CA PRO A 10 -6.75 8.55 -26.79
C PRO A 10 -7.06 7.62 -25.63
N GLU A 11 -7.00 6.33 -25.92
CA GLU A 11 -6.93 5.25 -24.95
C GLU A 11 -5.85 5.67 -23.95
N ALA A 12 -6.28 6.08 -22.76
CA ALA A 12 -5.38 6.47 -21.68
C ALA A 12 -4.41 5.30 -21.53
N SER A 13 -3.19 5.49 -21.98
CA SER A 13 -2.14 4.50 -21.82
C SER A 13 -2.13 4.15 -20.33
N PRO A 14 -2.25 2.88 -19.94
CA PRO A 14 -2.23 2.53 -18.53
C PRO A 14 -0.91 3.08 -18.02
N SER A 15 -0.97 4.10 -17.15
CA SER A 15 0.22 4.66 -16.56
C SER A 15 1.00 3.47 -16.00
N VAL A 16 2.23 3.28 -16.45
CA VAL A 16 3.13 2.22 -16.00
C VAL A 16 3.57 2.58 -14.58
N GLY A 17 2.59 2.73 -13.67
CA GLY A 17 2.80 2.88 -12.26
C GLY A 17 3.07 1.50 -11.68
N TYR A 18 3.69 1.46 -10.50
CA TYR A 18 3.84 0.22 -9.76
C TYR A 18 2.54 -0.60 -9.74
N SER A 19 2.67 -1.92 -9.87
CA SER A 19 1.56 -2.83 -9.61
C SER A 19 1.00 -2.57 -8.21
N ARG A 20 -0.28 -2.89 -7.99
CA ARG A 20 -0.94 -2.74 -6.68
C ARG A 20 -0.09 -3.33 -5.55
N GLU A 21 0.46 -4.49 -5.84
CA GLU A 21 1.33 -5.29 -4.99
C GLU A 21 2.63 -4.56 -4.63
N SER A 22 3.25 -3.93 -5.63
CA SER A 22 4.49 -3.20 -5.46
C SER A 22 4.28 -1.92 -4.65
N ARG A 23 3.16 -1.21 -4.84
CA ARG A 23 2.80 -0.04 -4.02
C ARG A 23 2.55 -0.44 -2.58
N ALA A 24 1.76 -1.49 -2.34
CA ALA A 24 1.52 -2.00 -0.99
C ALA A 24 2.82 -2.43 -0.31
N SER A 25 3.71 -3.14 -1.04
CA SER A 25 5.01 -3.59 -0.54
C SER A 25 5.93 -2.42 -0.18
N TRP A 26 5.93 -1.36 -1.00
CA TRP A 26 6.69 -0.16 -0.72
C TRP A 26 6.16 0.56 0.54
N ILE A 27 4.84 0.73 0.67
CA ILE A 27 4.20 1.32 1.85
C ILE A 27 4.55 0.51 3.11
N GLY A 28 4.42 -0.81 3.05
CA GLY A 28 4.74 -1.71 4.16
C GLY A 28 6.21 -1.63 4.56
N SER A 29 7.12 -1.53 3.59
CA SER A 29 8.55 -1.37 3.85
C SER A 29 8.87 -0.07 4.58
N LYS A 30 8.25 1.05 4.17
CA LYS A 30 8.46 2.35 4.83
C LYS A 30 7.88 2.37 6.23
N LEU A 31 6.73 1.73 6.41
CA LEU A 31 6.09 1.62 7.71
C LEU A 31 6.90 0.75 8.67
N ALA A 32 7.39 -0.41 8.22
CA ALA A 32 8.32 -1.26 8.96
C ALA A 32 9.60 -0.49 9.36
N GLN A 33 10.21 0.25 8.44
CA GLN A 33 11.37 1.09 8.76
C GLN A 33 11.06 2.13 9.86
N SER A 34 9.84 2.68 9.87
CA SER A 34 9.43 3.67 10.88
C SER A 34 9.18 3.09 12.28
N THR A 35 8.97 1.77 12.39
CA THR A 35 8.80 1.09 13.69
C THR A 35 10.12 0.61 14.29
N GLY A 36 11.24 0.75 13.57
CA GLY A 36 12.55 0.32 14.04
C GLY A 36 12.73 -1.20 14.07
N ILE A 37 11.94 -1.95 13.30
CA ILE A 37 12.06 -3.41 13.24
C ILE A 37 13.28 -3.84 12.41
N GLY A 38 13.89 -4.97 12.78
CA GLY A 38 15.08 -5.53 12.14
C GLY A 38 14.79 -6.11 10.74
N VAL A 39 15.86 -6.39 9.98
CA VAL A 39 15.77 -6.90 8.60
C VAL A 39 14.97 -8.21 8.52
N ASP A 40 15.18 -9.13 9.46
CA ASP A 40 14.46 -10.42 9.50
C ASP A 40 12.92 -10.24 9.64
N GLN A 41 12.50 -9.15 10.31
CA GLN A 41 11.09 -8.82 10.53
C GLN A 41 10.49 -8.10 9.30
N LEU A 42 11.32 -7.37 8.55
CA LEU A 42 10.95 -6.81 7.25
C LEU A 42 10.72 -7.93 6.22
N ASP A 43 11.53 -8.99 6.24
CA ASP A 43 11.32 -10.17 5.39
C ASP A 43 10.00 -10.87 5.72
N ALA A 44 9.65 -10.98 7.00
CA ALA A 44 8.33 -11.49 7.41
C ALA A 44 7.18 -10.62 6.88
N VAL A 45 7.30 -9.28 6.94
CA VAL A 45 6.34 -8.34 6.34
C VAL A 45 6.17 -8.60 4.85
N HIS A 46 7.27 -8.73 4.10
CA HIS A 46 7.22 -8.98 2.65
C HIS A 46 6.59 -10.34 2.34
N ASN A 47 6.97 -11.39 3.07
CA ASN A 47 6.42 -12.73 2.89
C ASN A 47 4.90 -12.75 3.13
N TYR A 48 4.43 -12.17 4.23
CA TYR A 48 3.00 -12.10 4.53
C TYR A 48 2.22 -11.23 3.55
N MET A 49 2.82 -10.14 3.08
CA MET A 49 2.22 -9.30 2.04
C MET A 49 2.04 -10.09 0.74
N TRP A 50 3.07 -10.84 0.33
CA TRP A 50 3.05 -11.67 -0.86
C TRP A 50 1.97 -12.76 -0.77
N LEU A 51 1.85 -13.43 0.39
CA LEU A 51 0.78 -14.41 0.64
C LEU A 51 -0.61 -13.77 0.52
N ARG A 52 -0.84 -12.62 1.16
CA ARG A 52 -2.13 -11.90 1.11
C ARG A 52 -2.53 -11.48 -0.29
N ILE A 53 -1.56 -11.05 -1.08
CA ILE A 53 -1.76 -10.57 -2.44
C ILE A 53 -2.04 -11.72 -3.41
N LEU A 54 -1.17 -12.73 -3.42
CA LEU A 54 -1.24 -13.83 -4.39
C LEU A 54 -2.37 -14.80 -4.05
N GLN A 55 -2.67 -14.93 -2.77
CA GLN A 55 -3.70 -15.81 -2.27
C GLN A 55 -4.77 -14.95 -1.60
N SER A 56 -5.49 -14.13 -2.38
CA SER A 56 -6.59 -13.29 -1.84
C SER A 56 -7.64 -14.05 -1.01
N ASN A 57 -7.66 -15.40 -1.08
CA ASN A 57 -8.47 -16.32 -0.25
C ASN A 57 -7.67 -17.22 0.72
N ALA A 58 -6.35 -17.03 0.88
CA ALA A 58 -5.59 -17.80 1.87
C ALA A 58 -5.96 -17.39 3.29
N ALA A 59 -5.91 -18.37 4.18
CA ALA A 59 -5.96 -18.13 5.61
C ALA A 59 -4.91 -17.07 5.97
N THR A 60 -5.34 -16.09 6.78
CA THR A 60 -4.38 -15.14 7.35
C THR A 60 -3.36 -15.95 8.13
N PRO A 61 -2.05 -15.78 7.87
CA PRO A 61 -1.01 -16.47 8.61
C PRO A 61 -1.28 -16.33 10.12
N THR A 62 -1.17 -17.42 10.86
CA THR A 62 -1.29 -17.35 12.31
C THR A 62 -0.04 -16.68 12.84
N ALA A 63 -0.19 -15.58 13.57
CA ALA A 63 0.93 -14.97 14.27
C ALA A 63 1.36 -15.88 15.41
N GLU A 64 2.64 -16.27 15.42
CA GLU A 64 3.20 -17.15 16.45
C GLU A 64 3.95 -16.34 17.52
N ASN A 65 4.29 -15.09 17.22
CA ASN A 65 5.02 -14.19 18.10
C ASN A 65 4.67 -12.71 17.86
N GLU A 66 5.17 -11.82 18.73
CA GLU A 66 4.93 -10.37 18.65
C GLU A 66 5.39 -9.73 17.32
N ALA A 67 6.48 -10.25 16.73
CA ALA A 67 6.97 -9.76 15.45
C ALA A 67 6.03 -10.14 14.30
N ASP A 68 5.45 -11.33 14.33
CA ASP A 68 4.44 -11.76 13.35
C ASP A 68 3.17 -10.91 13.46
N HIS A 69 2.73 -10.62 14.69
CA HIS A 69 1.61 -9.72 14.94
C HIS A 69 1.89 -8.34 14.33
N LEU A 70 3.05 -7.76 14.63
CA LEU A 70 3.43 -6.47 14.06
C LEU A 70 3.50 -6.51 12.54
N ALA A 71 4.07 -7.56 11.96
CA ALA A 71 4.15 -7.73 10.51
C ALA A 71 2.76 -7.81 9.87
N MET A 72 1.83 -8.57 10.47
CA MET A 72 0.44 -8.64 10.01
C MET A 72 -0.28 -7.29 10.09
N HIS A 73 -0.07 -6.52 11.16
CA HIS A 73 -0.65 -5.17 11.29
C HIS A 73 -0.08 -4.21 10.23
N ILE A 74 1.23 -4.28 9.94
CA ILE A 74 1.87 -3.53 8.85
C ILE A 74 1.26 -3.92 7.50
N VAL A 75 1.06 -5.21 7.23
CA VAL A 75 0.47 -5.70 5.99
C VAL A 75 -0.95 -5.19 5.82
N LYS A 76 -1.78 -5.32 6.87
CA LYS A 76 -3.18 -4.86 6.85
C LYS A 76 -3.28 -3.36 6.56
N LEU A 77 -2.49 -2.55 7.28
CA LEU A 77 -2.48 -1.11 7.09
C LEU A 77 -2.02 -0.74 5.67
N SER A 78 -0.97 -1.38 5.17
CA SER A 78 -0.42 -1.09 3.84
C SER A 78 -1.43 -1.37 2.73
N LEU A 79 -2.17 -2.48 2.82
CA LEU A 79 -3.22 -2.83 1.86
C LEU A 79 -4.42 -1.86 1.94
N LEU A 80 -4.81 -1.44 3.15
CA LEU A 80 -5.86 -0.44 3.36
C LEU A 80 -5.48 0.90 2.72
N ALA A 81 -4.28 1.39 3.03
CA ALA A 81 -3.76 2.66 2.53
C ALA A 81 -3.60 2.64 1.02
N GLU A 82 -3.05 1.56 0.45
CA GLU A 82 -2.90 1.40 -0.99
C GLU A 82 -4.26 1.40 -1.69
N ASN A 83 -5.22 0.61 -1.21
CA ASN A 83 -6.53 0.50 -1.84
C ASN A 83 -7.27 1.85 -1.83
N ALA A 84 -7.19 2.58 -0.72
CA ALA A 84 -7.78 3.91 -0.62
C ALA A 84 -7.04 4.94 -1.49
N ALA A 85 -5.70 4.88 -1.55
CA ALA A 85 -4.91 5.74 -2.44
C ALA A 85 -5.23 5.51 -3.92
N ALA A 86 -5.41 4.25 -4.33
CA ALA A 86 -5.76 3.92 -5.71
C ALA A 86 -7.14 4.47 -6.13
N GLN A 87 -8.06 4.64 -5.18
CA GLN A 87 -9.42 5.13 -5.44
C GLN A 87 -9.58 6.65 -5.30
N GLY A 88 -8.81 7.29 -4.40
CA GLY A 88 -9.00 8.70 -4.06
C GLY A 88 -7.73 9.46 -3.69
N GLY A 89 -6.56 8.89 -3.99
CA GLY A 89 -5.25 9.50 -3.76
C GLY A 89 -4.82 9.60 -2.29
N PRO A 90 -3.73 10.34 -2.02
CA PRO A 90 -3.11 10.46 -0.69
C PRO A 90 -4.08 10.82 0.44
N LYS A 91 -5.01 11.75 0.19
CA LYS A 91 -6.00 12.18 1.19
C LYS A 91 -6.96 11.06 1.57
N ALA A 92 -7.41 10.26 0.60
CA ALA A 92 -8.28 9.12 0.86
C ALA A 92 -7.57 8.04 1.70
N ALA A 93 -6.29 7.78 1.41
CA ALA A 93 -5.48 6.85 2.19
C ALA A 93 -5.33 7.29 3.66
N MET A 94 -4.98 8.56 3.89
CA MET A 94 -4.88 9.10 5.24
C MET A 94 -6.22 9.05 5.99
N ALA A 95 -7.33 9.38 5.32
CA ALA A 95 -8.66 9.31 5.91
C ALA A 95 -9.05 7.87 6.28
N ALA A 96 -8.80 6.90 5.39
CA ALA A 96 -9.07 5.49 5.65
C ALA A 96 -8.28 4.96 6.84
N VAL A 97 -6.98 5.28 6.92
CA VAL A 97 -6.14 4.88 8.07
C VAL A 97 -6.57 5.57 9.36
N MET A 98 -6.99 6.83 9.30
CA MET A 98 -7.50 7.53 10.47
C MET A 98 -8.82 6.95 10.98
N GLN A 99 -9.71 6.49 10.09
CA GLN A 99 -10.95 5.80 10.46
C GLN A 99 -10.69 4.42 11.06
N ALA A 100 -9.72 3.67 10.54
CA ALA A 100 -9.37 2.34 11.04
C ALA A 100 -8.55 2.34 12.36
N ARG A 101 -8.10 3.53 12.81
CA ARG A 101 -7.22 3.68 13.97
C ARG A 101 -7.91 3.28 15.27
N GLY A 102 -7.37 2.28 15.96
CA GLY A 102 -7.84 1.82 17.28
C GLY A 102 -8.99 0.80 17.25
N ASP A 103 -9.51 0.50 16.06
CA ASP A 103 -10.45 -0.61 15.84
C ASP A 103 -9.73 -1.72 15.07
N GLU A 104 -9.35 -1.40 13.83
CA GLU A 104 -8.81 -2.36 12.89
C GLU A 104 -7.28 -2.35 12.78
N VAL A 105 -6.66 -1.24 13.16
CA VAL A 105 -5.22 -0.96 13.03
C VAL A 105 -4.69 -0.39 14.34
N ASP A 106 -3.49 -0.84 14.73
CA ASP A 106 -2.79 -0.35 15.91
C ASP A 106 -2.64 1.20 15.90
N PRO A 107 -2.98 1.91 17.00
CA PRO A 107 -2.94 3.37 17.04
C PRO A 107 -1.57 4.01 16.85
N LEU A 108 -0.48 3.33 17.22
CA LEU A 108 0.89 3.82 17.05
C LEU A 108 1.31 3.64 15.59
N LEU A 109 0.99 2.49 15.01
CA LEU A 109 1.24 2.19 13.61
C LEU A 109 0.50 3.15 12.67
N ALA A 110 -0.77 3.44 12.97
CA ALA A 110 -1.55 4.44 12.23
C ALA A 110 -0.92 5.83 12.31
N GLN A 111 -0.43 6.24 13.49
CA GLN A 111 0.28 7.52 13.64
C GLN A 111 1.58 7.57 12.84
N ASN A 112 2.35 6.48 12.83
CA ASN A 112 3.59 6.40 12.05
C ASN A 112 3.31 6.53 10.55
N PHE A 113 2.28 5.83 10.06
CA PHE A 113 1.83 5.99 8.68
C PHE A 113 1.41 7.43 8.38
N LEU A 114 0.57 8.05 9.23
CA LEU A 114 0.10 9.42 9.00
C LEU A 114 1.25 10.44 8.96
N LYS A 115 2.30 10.23 9.77
CA LYS A 115 3.52 11.05 9.71
C LYS A 115 4.24 10.87 8.37
N LEU A 116 4.45 9.63 7.91
CA LEU A 116 5.07 9.35 6.61
C LEU A 116 4.26 9.94 5.45
N ALA A 117 2.96 9.66 5.44
CA ALA A 117 2.01 10.07 4.42
C ALA A 117 1.73 11.58 4.37
N SER A 118 2.07 12.33 5.42
CA SER A 118 1.97 13.79 5.43
C SER A 118 2.98 14.46 4.49
N SER A 119 4.05 13.76 4.12
CA SER A 119 5.08 14.25 3.20
C SER A 119 4.69 13.95 1.75
N SER A 120 4.71 14.97 0.89
CA SER A 120 4.52 14.78 -0.56
C SER A 120 5.61 13.89 -1.18
N ILE A 121 6.81 13.85 -0.59
CA ILE A 121 7.93 13.00 -1.04
C ILE A 121 7.56 11.52 -0.92
N PHE A 122 6.79 11.13 0.10
CA PHE A 122 6.35 9.75 0.26
C PHE A 122 5.53 9.29 -0.95
N TRP A 123 4.58 10.11 -1.38
CA TRP A 123 3.71 9.80 -2.52
C TRP A 123 4.43 9.94 -3.86
N MET A 124 5.28 10.97 -4.02
CA MET A 124 6.11 11.12 -5.22
C MET A 124 7.09 9.95 -5.41
N ALA A 125 7.63 9.38 -4.32
CA ALA A 125 8.48 8.19 -4.39
C ALA A 125 7.69 6.94 -4.82
N LEU A 126 6.41 6.86 -4.45
CA LEU A 126 5.50 5.81 -4.91
C LEU A 126 5.20 5.94 -6.41
N ASP A 127 5.02 7.17 -6.92
CA ASP A 127 4.71 7.41 -8.33
C ASP A 127 5.96 7.29 -9.23
N SER A 128 7.06 7.93 -8.84
CA SER A 128 8.32 7.99 -9.63
C SER A 128 9.01 6.65 -9.82
N ALA A 129 8.89 5.72 -8.87
CA ALA A 129 9.52 4.42 -9.02
C ALA A 129 8.66 3.42 -9.83
N GLY A 130 7.46 3.84 -10.26
CA GLY A 130 6.76 3.28 -11.42
C GLY A 130 7.37 3.74 -12.75
N GLU A 131 7.69 5.03 -12.88
CA GLU A 131 8.28 5.60 -14.10
C GLU A 131 9.72 5.14 -14.37
N ALA A 132 10.52 4.91 -13.32
CA ALA A 132 11.93 4.49 -13.44
C ALA A 132 12.13 3.05 -14.00
N ARG A 133 11.05 2.31 -14.29
CA ARG A 133 11.09 0.98 -14.92
C ARG A 133 10.37 0.92 -16.28
N ALA A 134 10.00 2.06 -16.86
CA ALA A 134 9.45 2.16 -18.21
C ALA A 134 10.54 2.22 -19.29
#